data_AF-X1PRK2-F1
#
_entry.id   AF-X1PRK2-F1
#
_cell.length_a   1.000
_cell.length_b   1.000
_cell.length_c   1.000
_cell.angle_alpha   90.00
_cell.angle_beta   90.00
_cell.angle_gamma   90.00
#
_symmetry.space_group_name_H-M   'P 1'
#
loop_
_entity.id
_entity.type
_entity.pdbx_description
1 polymer ?
#
loop_
_entity_poly.entity_id
_entity_poly.type
_entity_poly.pdbx_seq_one_letter_code
_entity_poly.pdbx_strand_id
1 'polypeptide(L)' 'MPDYNNKEDDLKKQILQLNALNKISFDLTRTIDLDILLNKIIKYAAKIVEGKAASILLLDKEKGELYFKASLGKKSQ' A
#
# COMPACT_ATOMS: atom_id res chain seq x y z
N MET A 1 23.79 -2.42 -33.35
CA MET A 1 22.42 -2.99 -33.27
C MET A 1 21.81 -2.52 -31.95
N PRO A 2 20.55 -2.03 -31.92
CA PRO A 2 19.87 -1.70 -30.68
C PRO A 2 19.58 -2.98 -29.90
N ASP A 3 19.73 -2.96 -28.59
CA ASP A 3 19.43 -4.08 -27.71
C ASP A 3 17.90 -4.20 -27.53
N TYR A 4 17.28 -5.06 -28.34
CA TYR A 4 15.84 -5.30 -28.34
C TYR A 4 15.33 -6.01 -27.08
N ASN A 5 16.19 -6.70 -26.32
CA ASN A 5 15.79 -7.43 -25.10
C ASN A 5 15.30 -6.47 -24.00
N ASN A 6 15.90 -5.27 -23.95
CA ASN A 6 15.61 -4.29 -22.91
C ASN A 6 14.17 -3.74 -23.01
N LYS A 7 13.62 -3.60 -24.23
CA LYS A 7 12.26 -3.09 -24.45
C LYS A 7 11.21 -4.10 -24.00
N GLU A 8 11.43 -5.38 -24.26
CA GLU A 8 10.49 -6.45 -23.92
C GLU A 8 10.46 -6.70 -22.39
N ASP A 9 11.62 -6.63 -21.74
CA ASP A 9 11.73 -6.75 -20.29
C ASP A 9 11.10 -5.56 -19.55
N ASP A 10 11.29 -4.35 -20.06
CA ASP A 10 10.69 -3.15 -19.47
C ASP A 10 9.15 -3.16 -19.64
N LEU A 11 8.65 -3.66 -20.77
CA LEU A 11 7.22 -3.85 -21.00
C LEU A 11 6.62 -4.91 -20.06
N LYS A 12 7.32 -6.05 -19.88
CA LYS A 12 6.92 -7.09 -18.92
C LYS A 12 6.87 -6.54 -17.50
N LYS A 13 7.87 -5.73 -17.10
CA LYS A 13 7.91 -5.08 -15.79
C LYS A 13 6.74 -4.12 -15.60
N GLN A 14 6.41 -3.30 -16.61
CA GLN A 14 5.26 -2.39 -16.57
C GLN A 14 3.93 -3.17 -16.46
N ILE A 15 3.75 -4.26 -17.21
CA ILE A 15 2.55 -5.12 -17.12
C ILE A 15 2.40 -5.71 -15.71
N LEU A 16 3.50 -6.21 -15.12
CA LEU A 16 3.48 -6.75 -13.76
C LEU A 16 3.11 -5.68 -12.73
N GLN A 17 3.64 -4.46 -12.86
CA GLN A 17 3.30 -3.34 -11.98
C GLN A 17 1.82 -2.94 -12.11
N LEU A 18 1.30 -2.84 -13.33
CA LEU A 18 -0.12 -2.54 -13.58
C LEU A 18 -1.05 -3.62 -13.02
N ASN A 19 -0.71 -4.90 -13.19
CA ASN A 19 -1.47 -6.00 -12.61
C ASN A 19 -1.48 -5.97 -11.08
N ALA A 20 -0.34 -5.66 -10.46
CA ALA A 20 -0.26 -5.51 -9.01
C ALA A 20 -1.14 -4.35 -8.51
N LEU A 21 -1.12 -3.20 -9.19
CA LEU A 21 -1.98 -2.06 -8.88
C LEU A 21 -3.46 -2.40 -9.03
N ASN A 22 -3.86 -3.05 -10.13
CA ASN A 22 -5.25 -3.47 -10.34
C ASN A 22 -5.73 -4.44 -9.27
N LYS A 23 -4.90 -5.41 -8.87
CA LYS A 23 -5.21 -6.35 -7.79
C LYS A 23 -5.41 -5.63 -6.46
N ILE A 24 -4.53 -4.68 -6.11
CA ILE A 24 -4.65 -3.86 -4.91
C ILE A 24 -5.98 -3.09 -4.92
N SER A 25 -6.29 -2.39 -6.01
CA SER A 25 -7.53 -1.61 -6.16
C SER A 25 -8.79 -2.47 -6.01
N PHE A 26 -8.79 -3.67 -6.60
CA PHE A 26 -9.91 -4.61 -6.49
C PHE A 26 -10.09 -5.15 -5.07
N ASP A 27 -9.00 -5.54 -4.40
CA ASP A 27 -9.04 -6.02 -3.02
C ASP A 27 -9.48 -4.92 -2.03
N LEU A 28 -9.22 -3.67 -2.39
CA LEU A 28 -9.55 -2.49 -1.60
C LEU A 28 -11.05 -2.17 -1.68
N THR A 29 -11.60 -2.10 -2.90
CA THR A 29 -13.01 -1.72 -3.15
C THR A 29 -14.03 -2.70 -2.59
N ARG A 30 -13.64 -3.96 -2.33
CA ARG A 30 -14.52 -4.99 -1.76
C ARG A 30 -14.54 -5.04 -0.23
N THR A 31 -13.72 -4.23 0.44
CA THR A 31 -13.62 -4.26 1.90
C THR A 31 -14.54 -3.21 2.51
N ILE A 32 -15.67 -3.65 3.08
CA ILE A 32 -16.65 -2.78 3.77
C ILE A 32 -16.12 -2.33 5.15
N ASP A 33 -15.31 -3.16 5.79
CA ASP A 33 -14.74 -2.89 7.11
C ASP A 33 -13.55 -1.93 7.01
N LEU A 34 -13.69 -0.74 7.61
CA LEU A 34 -12.67 0.32 7.59
C LEU A 34 -11.35 -0.13 8.24
N ASP A 35 -11.40 -0.93 9.31
CA ASP A 35 -10.20 -1.42 9.98
C ASP A 35 -9.42 -2.38 9.07
N ILE A 36 -10.12 -3.31 8.41
CA ILE A 36 -9.50 -4.22 7.44
C ILE A 36 -8.93 -3.44 6.26
N LEU A 37 -9.67 -2.42 5.78
CA LEU A 37 -9.28 -1.59 4.65
C LEU A 37 -7.97 -0.84 4.93
N LEU A 38 -7.90 -0.10 6.03
CA LEU A 38 -6.73 0.69 6.41
C LEU A 38 -5.51 -0.19 6.68
N ASN A 39 -5.70 -1.38 7.27
CA ASN A 39 -4.64 -2.36 7.44
C ASN A 39 -4.09 -2.94 6.12
N LYS A 40 -4.92 -3.05 5.07
CA LYS A 40 -4.44 -3.42 3.73
C LYS A 40 -3.65 -2.28 3.10
N ILE A 41 -4.18 -1.05 3.14
CA ILE A 41 -3.53 0.15 2.57
C ILE A 41 -2.14 0.32 3.14
N ILE A 42 -1.99 0.29 4.47
CA ILE A 42 -0.71 0.54 5.12
C ILE A 42 0.34 -0.51 4.77
N LYS A 43 -0.07 -1.78 4.60
CA LYS A 43 0.81 -2.88 4.16
C LYS A 43 1.28 -2.67 2.72
N TYR A 44 0.37 -2.30 1.81
CA TYR A 44 0.73 -2.04 0.42
C TYR A 44 1.64 -0.81 0.30
N ALA A 45 1.30 0.29 0.97
CA ALA A 45 2.11 1.50 0.98
C ALA A 45 3.53 1.22 1.49
N ALA A 46 3.67 0.56 2.64
CA ALA A 46 4.97 0.21 3.21
C ALA A 46 5.79 -0.71 2.28
N LYS A 47 5.14 -1.66 1.59
CA LYS A 47 5.81 -2.53 0.61
C LYS A 47 6.31 -1.75 -0.61
N ILE A 48 5.54 -0.80 -1.11
CA ILE A 48 5.88 -0.01 -2.31
C ILE A 48 7.08 0.91 -2.03
N VAL A 49 7.11 1.53 -0.84
CA VAL A 49 8.18 2.47 -0.46
C VAL A 49 9.34 1.80 0.29
N GLU A 50 9.32 0.48 0.42
CA GLU A 50 10.29 -0.32 1.18
C GLU A 50 10.50 0.17 2.63
N GLY A 51 9.41 0.64 3.25
CA GLY A 51 9.42 1.21 4.60
C GLY A 51 9.44 0.14 5.71
N LYS A 52 10.28 0.35 6.74
CA LYS A 52 10.38 -0.54 7.91
C LYS A 52 9.21 -0.42 8.89
N ALA A 53 8.56 0.74 8.91
CA ALA A 53 7.39 1.02 9.73
C ALA A 53 6.49 2.03 9.03
N ALA A 54 5.19 1.99 9.33
CA ALA A 54 4.20 2.94 8.84
C ALA A 54 3.03 3.05 9.82
N SER A 55 2.36 4.20 9.84
CA SER A 55 1.13 4.42 10.62
C SER A 55 0.09 5.22 9.85
N ILE A 56 -1.19 4.89 10.03
CA ILE A 56 -2.33 5.72 9.64
C ILE A 56 -2.99 6.23 10.92
N LEU A 57 -3.10 7.55 11.03
CA LEU A 57 -3.80 8.23 12.11
C LEU A 57 -5.10 8.82 11.58
N LEU A 58 -6.16 8.74 12.37
CA LEU A 58 -7.42 9.40 12.10
C LEU A 58 -7.63 10.53 13.11
N LEU A 59 -8.31 11.58 12.67
CA LEU A 59 -8.74 12.67 13.54
C LEU A 59 -10.04 12.28 14.24
N ASP A 60 -10.02 12.26 15.56
CA ASP A 60 -11.22 12.35 16.39
C ASP A 60 -11.73 13.80 16.33
N LYS A 61 -12.85 14.01 15.66
CA LYS A 61 -13.42 15.36 15.47
C LYS A 61 -14.00 15.95 16.76
N GLU A 62 -14.39 15.12 17.72
CA GLU A 62 -14.98 15.60 18.97
C GLU A 62 -13.89 16.09 19.92
N LYS A 63 -12.76 15.39 19.95
CA LYS A 63 -11.62 15.72 20.81
C LYS A 63 -10.58 16.63 20.15
N GLY A 64 -10.57 16.68 18.81
CA GLY A 64 -9.55 17.39 18.05
C GLY A 64 -8.19 16.69 18.06
N GLU A 65 -8.15 15.38 18.35
CA GLU A 65 -6.92 14.62 18.56
C GLU A 65 -6.71 13.54 17.49
N LEU A 66 -5.45 13.27 17.16
CA LEU A 66 -5.09 12.16 16.27
C LEU A 66 -4.92 10.87 17.08
N TYR A 67 -5.48 9.78 16.58
CA TYR A 67 -5.28 8.45 17.15
C TYR A 67 -4.85 7.44 16.08
N PHE A 68 -4.05 6.45 16.49
CA PHE A 68 -3.59 5.40 15.60
C PHE A 68 -4.75 4.47 15.22
N LYS A 69 -5.02 4.35 13.92
CA LYS A 69 -6.02 3.42 13.39
C LYS A 69 -5.39 2.19 12.75
N ALA A 70 -4.21 2.34 12.14
CA ALA A 70 -3.43 1.21 11.64
C ALA A 70 -1.93 1.48 11.85
N SER A 71 -1.16 0.43 12.12
CA SER A 71 0.30 0.52 12.23
C SER A 71 0.96 -0.76 11.72
N LEU A 72 2.14 -0.61 11.13
CA LEU A 72 3.00 -1.69 10.65
C LEU A 72 4.42 -1.46 11.18
N GLY A 73 5.07 -2.52 11.64
CA GLY A 73 6.40 -2.48 12.25
C GLY A 73 6.39 -3.00 13.68
N LYS A 74 7.55 -3.36 14.23
CA LYS A 74 7.64 -3.73 15.65
C LYS A 74 7.32 -2.50 16.49
N LYS A 75 6.32 -2.59 17.36
CA LYS A 75 6.20 -1.67 18.50
C LYS A 75 7.49 -1.84 19.31
N SER A 76 8.26 -0.77 19.46
CA SER A 76 9.19 -0.66 20.57
C SER A 76 8.34 -0.72 21.83
N GLN A 77 8.43 -1.84 22.54
CA GLN A 77 7.84 -2.07 23.86
C GLN A 77 8.41 -1.08 24.86
#